data_AF-A0A5B7AI29-F1
#
_entry.id   AF-A0A5B7AI29-F1
#
_cell.length_a   1.000
_cell.length_b   1.000
_cell.length_c   1.000
_cell.angle_alpha   90.00
_cell.angle_beta   90.00
_cell.angle_gamma   90.00
#
_symmetry.space_group_name_H-M   'P 1'
#
loop_
_entity.id
_entity.type
_entity.pdbx_description
1 polymer ?
#
loop_
_entity_poly.entity_id
_entity_poly.type
_entity_poly.pdbx_seq_one_letter_code
_entity_poly.pdbx_strand_id
1 'polypeptide(L)'
;MATEAFCFCLQLIFLGFVSSDISSVYDGFLQANLSLDGASYVRSDGILAITNDTMKLLGHALYPSPLQFKENELNNKKKKNRSSVVTFSTNFVFSINPKYPDLGGHCLAFVLLSTKKPMGCLPNQYLGLPNDTSNAESTTRYCEEILFDNISNGSLDKILFDNHHKKKLLTWEERYKILIGIAQASLYLNEECDQRVVHRDMKPSNVLIDEDLNAKLGDFGLSRTSEHEINPQTTNIVGTLGYLAPELTKNGKATTSTDVYSYGALMIEVASGRRPIEPQKNAPELVLVDWVGELHSRGEIGRAVDPTLSEYNPDEAKLWLALLSSPS
;
A
#
# COMPACT_ATOMS: atom_id res chain seq x y z
N MET A 1 -18.26 -4.96 -9.64
CA MET A 1 -17.81 -6.36 -9.84
C MET A 1 -16.60 -6.51 -8.95
N ALA A 2 -16.68 -7.21 -7.83
CA ALA A 2 -15.60 -7.21 -6.86
C ALA A 2 -15.43 -8.60 -6.30
N THR A 3 -14.25 -9.17 -6.49
CA THR A 3 -13.78 -10.37 -5.81
C THR A 3 -12.82 -9.92 -4.72
N GLU A 4 -13.05 -10.39 -3.49
CA GLU A 4 -12.20 -10.31 -2.29
C GLU A 4 -11.33 -9.06 -2.05
N ALA A 5 -11.76 -8.25 -1.08
CA ALA A 5 -10.92 -7.24 -0.44
C ALA A 5 -10.14 -7.86 0.74
N PHE A 6 -8.81 -7.87 0.66
CA PHE A 6 -7.92 -8.23 1.77
C PHE A 6 -7.43 -6.97 2.50
N CYS A 7 -8.10 -6.57 3.58
CA CYS A 7 -7.67 -5.48 4.47
C CYS A 7 -6.66 -5.95 5.52
N PHE A 8 -5.54 -5.26 5.68
CA PHE A 8 -4.59 -5.43 6.78
C PHE A 8 -4.48 -4.15 7.63
N CYS A 9 -5.52 -3.80 8.40
CA CYS A 9 -5.67 -2.50 9.07
C CYS A 9 -4.73 -2.23 10.26
N LEU A 10 -4.38 -0.94 10.42
CA LEU A 10 -3.90 -0.30 11.65
C LEU A 10 -4.87 0.86 12.05
N GLN A 11 -5.48 0.72 13.22
CA GLN A 11 -6.24 1.64 14.11
C GLN A 11 -7.33 2.64 13.58
N LEU A 12 -8.54 2.41 14.13
CA LEU A 12 -9.62 3.37 14.40
C LEU A 12 -9.73 3.54 15.93
N ILE A 13 -9.57 4.74 16.49
CA ILE A 13 -9.98 5.08 17.87
C ILE A 13 -11.05 6.17 17.82
N PHE A 14 -12.16 5.95 18.52
CA PHE A 14 -12.97 7.04 19.09
C PHE A 14 -13.05 6.85 20.61
N LEU A 15 -12.52 7.85 21.32
CA LEU A 15 -12.31 7.88 22.77
C LEU A 15 -13.57 7.63 23.59
N GLY A 16 -13.46 6.71 24.53
CA GLY A 16 -14.00 6.88 25.87
C GLY A 16 -12.84 7.12 26.83
N PHE A 17 -12.78 8.32 27.40
CA PHE A 17 -11.94 8.76 28.52
C PHE A 17 -10.47 9.19 28.27
N VAL A 18 -10.21 10.32 28.91
CA VAL A 18 -8.96 11.03 29.18
C VAL A 18 -7.82 10.13 29.67
N SER A 19 -6.62 10.39 29.15
CA SER A 19 -5.30 10.19 29.76
C SER A 19 -5.03 8.83 30.42
N SER A 20 -4.43 7.91 29.69
CA SER A 20 -3.26 7.13 30.15
C SER A 20 -2.73 6.28 29.00
N ASP A 21 -1.40 6.21 28.91
CA ASP A 21 -0.65 5.27 28.09
C ASP A 21 -1.25 3.86 28.13
N ILE A 22 -1.70 3.33 26.98
CA ILE A 22 -1.60 1.91 26.61
C ILE A 22 -1.67 1.83 25.07
N SER A 23 -0.59 1.35 24.43
CA SER A 23 -0.61 0.82 23.07
C SER A 23 -1.53 -0.41 23.01
N SER A 24 -2.69 -0.30 22.36
CA SER A 24 -3.62 -1.43 22.19
C SER A 24 -3.86 -1.68 20.70
N VAL A 25 -3.36 -2.81 20.21
CA VAL A 25 -3.63 -3.40 18.88
C VAL A 25 -5.11 -3.82 18.81
N TYR A 26 -5.75 -3.70 17.64
CA TYR A 26 -7.16 -4.05 17.43
C TYR A 26 -7.35 -5.45 16.81
N ASP A 27 -8.23 -6.28 17.38
CA ASP A 27 -8.45 -7.71 17.08
C ASP A 27 -9.49 -8.01 15.97
N GLY A 28 -9.51 -7.22 14.89
CA GLY A 28 -10.42 -7.42 13.74
C GLY A 28 -11.90 -7.11 14.01
N PHE A 29 -12.75 -7.25 12.98
CA PHE A 29 -14.16 -6.80 13.00
C PHE A 29 -15.14 -7.79 13.63
N LEU A 30 -14.69 -8.96 14.09
CA LEU A 30 -15.55 -9.98 14.72
C LEU A 30 -16.28 -9.44 15.95
N GLN A 31 -15.61 -8.57 16.72
CA GLN A 31 -16.15 -7.97 17.95
C GLN A 31 -16.64 -6.53 17.73
N ALA A 32 -16.52 -5.99 16.52
CA ALA A 32 -16.90 -4.61 16.20
C ALA A 32 -18.42 -4.35 16.26
N ASN A 33 -19.22 -5.42 16.26
CA ASN A 33 -20.68 -5.35 16.24
C ASN A 33 -21.22 -4.43 15.14
N LEU A 34 -20.66 -4.53 13.93
CA LEU A 34 -21.03 -3.71 12.80
C LEU A 34 -22.47 -4.00 12.35
N SER A 35 -23.17 -2.95 11.95
CA SER A 35 -24.41 -3.09 11.20
C SER A 35 -24.05 -3.31 9.73
N LEU A 36 -24.21 -4.55 9.27
CA LEU A 36 -23.91 -4.97 7.90
C LEU A 36 -25.19 -4.96 7.06
N ASP A 37 -25.06 -4.51 5.82
CA ASP A 37 -26.14 -4.47 4.83
C ASP A 37 -25.66 -4.95 3.46
N GLY A 38 -26.60 -5.47 2.67
CA GLY A 38 -26.37 -5.97 1.32
C GLY A 38 -25.37 -7.14 1.25
N ALA A 39 -24.32 -6.98 0.45
CA ALA A 39 -23.28 -7.97 0.21
C ALA A 39 -22.14 -7.96 1.24
N SER A 40 -22.23 -7.13 2.29
CA SER A 40 -21.19 -7.03 3.30
C SER A 40 -21.29 -8.14 4.35
N TYR A 41 -20.15 -8.64 4.81
CA TYR A 41 -20.05 -9.66 5.84
C TYR A 41 -18.69 -9.59 6.56
N VAL A 42 -18.61 -10.12 7.77
CA VAL A 42 -17.34 -10.31 8.49
C VAL A 42 -16.94 -11.77 8.37
N ARG A 43 -15.73 -12.00 7.88
CA ARG A 43 -15.11 -13.32 7.74
C ARG A 43 -14.72 -13.90 9.12
N SER A 44 -14.53 -15.21 9.17
CA SER A 44 -14.13 -15.92 10.39
C SER A 44 -12.75 -15.51 10.93
N ASP A 45 -11.91 -14.88 10.10
CA ASP A 45 -10.59 -14.35 10.45
C ASP A 45 -10.64 -12.88 10.93
N GLY A 46 -11.82 -12.28 11.06
CA GLY A 46 -11.96 -10.88 11.50
C GLY A 46 -11.93 -9.86 10.37
N ILE A 47 -11.85 -10.27 9.11
CA ILE A 47 -11.80 -9.33 7.97
C ILE A 47 -13.22 -8.91 7.59
N LEU A 48 -13.43 -7.60 7.44
CA LEU A 48 -14.66 -7.04 6.88
C LEU A 48 -14.61 -7.08 5.35
N ALA A 49 -15.54 -7.82 4.74
CA ALA A 49 -15.79 -7.77 3.31
C ALA A 49 -17.00 -6.88 3.04
N ILE A 50 -16.86 -5.92 2.13
CA ILE A 50 -17.95 -5.03 1.69
C ILE A 50 -18.62 -5.51 0.40
N THR A 51 -18.17 -6.62 -0.18
CA THR A 51 -18.74 -7.27 -1.38
C THR A 51 -18.61 -8.79 -1.28
N ASN A 52 -19.42 -9.54 -2.04
CA ASN A 52 -19.49 -11.01 -2.03
C ASN A 52 -19.45 -11.62 -3.45
N ASP A 53 -18.75 -10.97 -4.38
CA ASP A 53 -18.55 -11.43 -5.77
C ASP A 53 -19.78 -11.38 -6.68
N THR A 54 -20.95 -11.12 -6.10
CA THR A 54 -22.20 -11.01 -6.83
C THR A 54 -22.26 -9.68 -7.59
N MET A 55 -22.65 -9.78 -8.86
CA MET A 55 -22.77 -8.63 -9.75
C MET A 55 -23.87 -7.67 -9.28
N LYS A 56 -23.55 -6.37 -9.26
CA LYS A 56 -24.51 -5.29 -8.97
C LYS A 56 -25.18 -5.42 -7.60
N LEU A 57 -24.49 -5.94 -6.59
CA LEU A 57 -24.92 -5.79 -5.20
C LEU A 57 -24.16 -4.65 -4.53
N LEU A 58 -24.86 -3.97 -3.65
CA LEU A 58 -24.31 -2.99 -2.73
C LEU A 58 -23.92 -3.70 -1.43
N GLY A 59 -22.90 -3.22 -0.74
CA GLY A 59 -22.63 -3.63 0.64
C GLY A 59 -22.25 -2.42 1.48
N HIS A 60 -22.81 -2.34 2.69
CA HIS A 60 -22.47 -1.31 3.67
C HIS A 60 -22.09 -1.93 4.99
N ALA A 61 -21.06 -1.38 5.62
CA ALA A 61 -20.70 -1.69 6.98
C ALA A 61 -20.75 -0.41 7.80
N LEU A 62 -21.67 -0.34 8.75
CA LEU A 62 -21.91 0.85 9.57
C LEU A 62 -21.53 0.58 11.02
N TYR A 63 -20.74 1.49 11.58
CA TYR A 63 -20.42 1.45 13.00
C TYR A 63 -21.69 1.68 13.82
N PRO A 64 -21.97 0.84 14.84
CA PRO A 64 -23.27 0.84 15.50
C PRO A 64 -23.52 2.08 16.37
N SER A 65 -22.48 2.79 16.80
CA SER A 65 -22.59 3.91 17.73
C SER A 65 -22.37 5.26 17.02
N PRO A 66 -23.24 6.27 17.22
CA PRO A 66 -23.02 7.60 16.65
C PRO A 66 -21.71 8.23 17.14
N LEU A 67 -20.97 8.84 16.21
CA LEU A 67 -19.77 9.61 16.53
C LEU A 67 -20.16 11.00 17.07
N GLN A 68 -19.63 11.38 18.24
CA GLN A 68 -19.89 12.68 18.86
C GLN A 68 -18.76 13.66 18.53
N PHE A 69 -19.06 14.63 17.65
CA PHE A 69 -18.11 15.68 17.24
C PHE A 69 -18.17 16.97 18.05
N LYS A 70 -19.12 17.06 19.00
CA LYS A 70 -19.29 18.20 19.89
C LYS A 70 -19.44 17.70 21.32
N GLU A 71 -18.69 18.32 22.22
CA GLU A 71 -18.81 18.10 23.64
C GLU A 71 -20.12 18.73 24.17
N ASN A 72 -20.93 17.98 24.91
CA ASN A 72 -22.20 18.47 25.44
C ASN A 72 -21.95 19.40 26.63
N GLU A 73 -22.40 20.67 26.54
CA GLU A 73 -22.34 21.67 27.63
C GLU A 73 -23.28 21.39 28.83
N LEU A 74 -23.55 20.12 29.16
CA LEU A 74 -24.46 19.77 30.26
C LEU A 74 -23.79 19.81 31.66
N ASN A 75 -22.46 19.90 31.74
CA ASN A 75 -21.75 19.85 33.02
C ASN A 75 -21.13 21.16 33.51
N ASN A 76 -21.31 22.30 32.83
CA ASN A 76 -20.75 23.56 33.35
C ASN A 76 -21.63 24.77 33.02
N LYS A 77 -22.51 25.15 33.96
CA LYS A 77 -23.25 26.45 33.98
C LYS A 77 -22.35 27.70 34.07
N LYS A 78 -21.04 27.59 33.82
CA LYS A 78 -20.08 28.70 33.87
C LYS A 78 -18.98 28.55 32.81
N LYS A 79 -19.31 28.52 31.52
CA LYS A 79 -18.42 29.03 30.48
C LYS A 79 -19.19 29.25 29.19
N LYS A 80 -19.49 30.52 28.90
CA LYS A 80 -20.03 30.95 27.62
C LYS A 80 -18.94 30.78 26.55
N ASN A 81 -19.33 30.15 25.45
CA ASN A 81 -18.81 30.33 24.09
C ASN A 81 -17.43 29.75 23.76
N ARG A 82 -17.37 28.42 23.62
CA ARG A 82 -16.80 27.77 22.43
C ARG A 82 -17.15 26.29 22.48
N SER A 83 -18.04 25.83 21.59
CA SER A 83 -18.13 24.39 21.34
C SER A 83 -16.79 23.95 20.73
N SER A 84 -15.97 23.24 21.49
CA SER A 84 -14.79 22.55 20.97
C SER A 84 -15.31 21.47 20.01
N VAL A 85 -14.92 21.58 18.74
CA VAL A 85 -15.10 20.49 17.79
C VAL A 85 -14.04 19.46 18.11
N VAL A 86 -14.45 18.20 18.25
CA VAL A 86 -13.53 17.08 18.44
C VAL A 86 -13.05 16.65 17.05
N THR A 87 -11.75 16.72 16.81
CA THR A 87 -11.10 16.16 15.62
C THR A 87 -10.61 14.75 15.90
N PHE A 88 -10.61 13.90 14.89
CA PHE A 88 -10.03 12.57 14.93
C PHE A 88 -9.30 12.30 13.62
N SER A 89 -8.33 11.40 13.67
CA SER A 89 -7.74 10.78 12.49
C SER A 89 -7.89 9.28 12.62
N THR A 90 -7.86 8.60 11.48
CA THR A 90 -7.88 7.14 11.44
C THR A 90 -7.18 6.67 10.18
N ASN A 91 -6.54 5.51 10.28
CA ASN A 91 -5.89 4.88 9.15
C ASN A 91 -6.68 3.62 8.76
N PHE A 92 -6.80 3.40 7.46
CA PHE A 92 -7.40 2.20 6.91
C PHE A 92 -6.39 1.56 5.97
N VAL A 93 -6.28 0.23 6.05
CA VAL A 93 -5.58 -0.54 5.03
C VAL A 93 -6.61 -1.46 4.41
N PHE A 94 -6.72 -1.40 3.09
CA PHE A 94 -7.62 -2.21 2.32
C PHE A 94 -6.93 -2.74 1.08
N SER A 95 -7.45 -3.84 0.56
CA SER A 95 -7.09 -4.34 -0.77
C SER A 95 -8.36 -4.38 -1.60
N ILE A 96 -8.22 -4.11 -2.88
CA ILE A 96 -9.29 -4.20 -3.87
C ILE A 96 -8.75 -5.12 -4.94
N ASN A 97 -9.43 -6.24 -5.18
CA ASN A 97 -9.06 -7.16 -6.24
C ASN A 97 -10.09 -7.07 -7.38
N PRO A 98 -9.81 -6.27 -8.42
CA PRO A 98 -10.75 -6.07 -9.51
C PRO A 98 -10.91 -7.37 -10.31
N LYS A 99 -12.17 -7.76 -10.56
CA LYS A 99 -12.47 -8.92 -11.42
C LYS A 99 -11.97 -8.74 -12.86
N TYR A 100 -11.83 -7.49 -13.31
CA TYR A 100 -11.34 -7.11 -14.62
C TYR A 100 -10.27 -6.03 -14.47
N PRO A 101 -8.98 -6.39 -14.48
CA PRO A 101 -7.88 -5.44 -14.24
C PRO A 101 -7.87 -4.26 -15.23
N ASP A 102 -8.27 -4.49 -16.48
CA ASP A 102 -8.19 -3.50 -17.57
C ASP A 102 -9.41 -2.56 -17.66
N LEU A 103 -10.46 -2.85 -16.89
CA LEU A 103 -11.68 -2.05 -16.81
C LEU A 103 -11.64 -1.37 -15.45
N GLY A 104 -10.94 -0.23 -15.37
CA GLY A 104 -10.88 0.59 -14.15
C GLY A 104 -12.22 0.59 -13.41
N GLY A 105 -12.20 0.20 -12.14
CA GLY A 105 -13.41 -0.26 -11.45
C GLY A 105 -13.43 -0.04 -9.94
N HIS A 106 -14.42 0.77 -9.55
CA HIS A 106 -14.98 1.08 -8.22
C HIS A 106 -14.08 1.71 -7.14
N CYS A 107 -14.52 2.89 -6.70
CA CYS A 107 -14.02 3.67 -5.58
C CYS A 107 -14.45 3.06 -4.23
N LEU A 108 -13.75 3.44 -3.18
CA LEU A 108 -14.20 3.27 -1.79
C LEU A 108 -14.62 4.65 -1.27
N ALA A 109 -15.75 4.74 -0.57
CA ALA A 109 -16.19 5.98 0.05
C ALA A 109 -16.36 5.80 1.56
N PHE A 110 -15.80 6.73 2.33
CA PHE A 110 -16.07 6.85 3.75
C PHE A 110 -17.15 7.92 3.95
N VAL A 111 -18.23 7.54 4.63
CA VAL A 111 -19.40 8.41 4.75
C VAL A 111 -19.87 8.52 6.20
N LEU A 112 -20.12 9.75 6.63
CA LEU A 112 -20.80 10.05 7.88
C LEU A 112 -22.30 10.20 7.61
N LEU A 113 -23.06 9.21 8.08
CA LEU A 113 -24.51 9.19 8.00
C LEU A 113 -25.15 9.62 9.31
N SER A 114 -26.26 10.35 9.20
CA SER A 114 -27.14 10.69 10.32
C SER A 114 -28.08 9.53 10.72
N THR A 115 -28.13 8.47 9.91
CA THR A 115 -28.97 7.29 10.09
C THR A 115 -28.16 6.00 9.95
N LYS A 116 -28.57 4.94 10.68
CA LYS A 116 -28.00 3.59 10.57
C LYS A 116 -28.56 2.77 9.41
N LYS A 117 -29.59 3.27 8.74
CA LYS A 117 -30.26 2.60 7.62
C LYS A 117 -30.49 3.63 6.51
N PRO A 118 -29.48 3.90 5.67
CA PRO A 118 -29.67 4.75 4.52
C PRO A 118 -30.70 4.10 3.58
N MET A 119 -31.75 4.84 3.19
CA MET A 119 -32.81 4.36 2.31
C MET A 119 -32.60 4.88 0.89
N GLY A 120 -33.00 4.10 -0.13
CA GLY A 120 -32.90 4.53 -1.53
C GLY A 120 -31.50 4.38 -2.16
N CYS A 121 -30.60 3.65 -1.52
CA CYS A 121 -29.30 3.30 -2.06
C CYS A 121 -29.43 2.32 -3.24
N LEU A 122 -28.75 2.61 -4.36
CA LEU A 122 -28.77 1.74 -5.54
C LEU A 122 -27.36 1.29 -5.94
N PRO A 123 -27.17 0.02 -6.34
CA PRO A 123 -25.90 -0.44 -6.88
C PRO A 123 -25.48 0.37 -8.12
N ASN A 124 -24.21 0.79 -8.19
CA ASN A 124 -23.61 1.58 -9.27
C ASN A 124 -24.13 3.02 -9.46
N GLN A 125 -25.08 3.49 -8.64
CA GLN A 125 -25.51 4.89 -8.66
C GLN A 125 -25.05 5.59 -7.39
N TYR A 126 -24.56 6.82 -7.51
CA TYR A 126 -24.17 7.65 -6.36
C TYR A 126 -23.23 6.93 -5.36
N LEU A 127 -22.36 6.03 -5.84
CA LEU A 127 -21.48 5.19 -5.01
C LEU A 127 -22.23 4.32 -3.96
N GLY A 128 -23.50 3.99 -4.21
CA GLY A 128 -24.32 3.27 -3.24
C GLY A 128 -24.91 4.15 -2.15
N LEU A 129 -24.79 5.47 -2.26
CA LEU A 129 -25.33 6.42 -1.29
C LEU A 129 -26.81 6.72 -1.54
N PRO A 130 -27.57 7.09 -0.49
CA PRO A 130 -28.97 7.40 -0.63
C PRO A 130 -29.15 8.68 -1.47
N ASN A 131 -29.91 8.58 -2.56
CA ASN A 131 -30.24 9.72 -3.43
C ASN A 131 -31.63 10.26 -3.10
N ASP A 132 -31.78 10.82 -1.90
CA ASP A 132 -33.09 11.31 -1.45
C ASP A 132 -33.06 12.81 -1.17
N THR A 133 -33.56 13.59 -2.13
CA THR A 133 -33.82 15.03 -1.98
C THR A 133 -35.17 15.29 -1.29
N SER A 134 -35.92 14.24 -0.91
CA SER A 134 -37.33 14.38 -0.53
C SER A 134 -37.63 14.46 0.97
N ASN A 135 -36.66 14.28 1.87
CA ASN A 135 -36.85 14.52 3.30
C ASN A 135 -35.61 15.12 3.96
N ALA A 136 -35.77 16.31 4.52
CA ALA A 136 -34.73 17.12 5.16
C ALA A 136 -34.04 16.47 6.40
N GLU A 137 -34.39 15.24 6.76
CA GLU A 137 -33.88 14.52 7.94
C GLU A 137 -32.70 13.58 7.65
N SER A 138 -32.47 13.19 6.39
CA SER A 138 -31.33 12.33 6.01
C SER A 138 -30.23 13.15 5.35
N THR A 139 -29.66 14.12 6.07
CA THR A 139 -28.49 14.84 5.53
C THR A 139 -27.27 13.92 5.62
N THR A 140 -26.82 13.39 4.48
CA THR A 140 -25.44 12.92 4.30
C THR A 140 -24.56 14.16 4.34
N ARG A 141 -23.70 14.32 5.36
CA ARG A 141 -22.99 15.59 5.60
C ARG A 141 -21.53 15.59 5.17
N TYR A 142 -20.88 14.42 5.12
CA TYR A 142 -19.48 14.30 4.76
C TYR A 142 -19.22 13.00 4.02
N CYS A 143 -18.65 13.12 2.83
CA CYS A 143 -18.12 12.02 2.02
C CYS A 143 -16.66 12.33 1.74
N GLU A 144 -15.77 11.41 2.10
CA GLU A 144 -14.44 11.34 1.51
C GLU A 144 -14.46 10.17 0.52
N GLU A 145 -14.26 10.49 -0.75
CA GLU A 145 -14.16 9.51 -1.82
C GLU A 145 -12.69 9.21 -2.09
N ILE A 146 -12.32 7.94 -2.04
CA ILE A 146 -11.04 7.46 -2.52
C ILE A 146 -11.28 6.85 -3.90
N LEU A 147 -10.97 7.64 -4.93
CA LEU A 147 -10.89 7.16 -6.31
C LEU A 147 -9.56 6.43 -6.49
N PHE A 148 -9.59 5.21 -7.02
CA PHE A 148 -8.38 4.53 -7.44
C PHE A 148 -8.09 4.89 -8.90
N ASP A 149 -6.89 5.42 -9.15
CA ASP A 149 -6.42 5.69 -10.50
C ASP A 149 -6.39 4.41 -11.33
N ASN A 150 -6.61 4.55 -12.63
CA ASN A 150 -6.52 3.45 -13.57
C ASN A 150 -5.08 2.94 -13.66
N ILE A 151 -4.81 1.75 -13.12
CA ILE A 151 -3.51 1.07 -13.22
C ILE A 151 -3.50 0.25 -14.52
N SER A 152 -3.30 0.94 -15.63
CA SER A 152 -3.43 0.34 -16.98
C SER A 152 -2.20 -0.43 -17.45
N ASN A 153 -1.01 -0.12 -16.90
CA ASN A 153 0.26 -0.74 -17.32
C ASN A 153 0.66 -1.94 -16.44
N GLY A 154 -0.12 -2.24 -15.39
CA GLY A 154 0.13 -3.36 -14.48
C GLY A 154 1.35 -3.13 -13.59
N SER A 155 2.05 -4.21 -13.26
CA SER A 155 3.23 -4.18 -12.38
C SER A 155 4.53 -3.98 -13.17
N LEU A 156 5.53 -3.35 -12.55
CA LEU A 156 6.81 -3.02 -13.18
C LEU A 156 7.56 -4.28 -13.68
N ASP A 157 7.45 -5.40 -12.97
CA ASP A 157 8.06 -6.67 -13.39
C ASP A 157 7.47 -7.21 -14.71
N LYS A 158 6.19 -6.94 -15.00
CA LYS A 158 5.56 -7.32 -16.27
C LYS A 158 6.06 -6.43 -17.39
N ILE A 159 6.17 -5.13 -17.15
CA ILE A 159 6.69 -4.19 -18.15
C ILE A 159 8.15 -4.50 -18.51
N LEU A 160 8.97 -4.88 -17.52
CA LEU A 160 10.38 -5.17 -17.74
C LEU A 160 10.65 -6.50 -18.47
N PHE A 161 9.80 -7.52 -18.30
CA PHE A 161 10.14 -8.89 -18.72
C PHE A 161 9.05 -9.64 -19.50
N ASP A 162 7.81 -9.17 -19.53
CA ASP A 162 6.75 -9.85 -20.27
C ASP A 162 6.83 -9.53 -21.77
N ASN A 163 7.39 -10.48 -22.53
CA ASN A 163 7.54 -10.40 -23.98
C ASN A 163 6.26 -10.79 -24.75
N HIS A 164 5.20 -11.25 -24.09
CA HIS A 164 3.99 -11.75 -24.78
C HIS A 164 3.15 -10.65 -25.42
N HIS A 165 3.25 -9.42 -24.90
CA HIS A 165 2.68 -8.26 -25.53
C HIS A 165 3.83 -7.32 -25.88
N LYS A 166 4.00 -6.98 -27.17
CA LYS A 166 4.94 -5.97 -27.69
C LYS A 166 4.66 -4.54 -27.17
N LYS A 167 4.25 -4.39 -25.91
CA LYS A 167 3.84 -3.15 -25.29
C LYS A 167 5.05 -2.61 -24.51
N LYS A 168 5.81 -1.76 -25.20
CA LYS A 168 6.68 -0.71 -24.63
C LYS A 168 7.93 -1.20 -23.87
N LEU A 169 9.08 -1.13 -24.55
CA LEU A 169 10.38 -1.10 -23.88
C LEU A 169 10.52 0.25 -23.17
N LEU A 170 10.75 0.23 -21.85
CA LEU A 170 10.98 1.45 -21.07
C LEU A 170 12.32 2.07 -21.45
N THR A 171 12.32 3.35 -21.80
CA THR A 171 13.54 4.13 -22.01
C THR A 171 14.27 4.37 -20.68
N TRP A 172 15.52 4.82 -20.74
CA TRP A 172 16.27 5.18 -19.54
C TRP A 172 15.57 6.25 -18.71
N GLU A 173 15.05 7.30 -19.36
CA GLU A 173 14.32 8.39 -18.69
C GLU A 173 13.03 7.90 -18.02
N GLU A 174 12.30 6.98 -18.66
CA GLU A 174 11.10 6.38 -18.07
C GLU A 174 11.44 5.52 -16.84
N ARG A 175 12.52 4.72 -16.91
CA ARG A 175 13.04 3.97 -15.77
C ARG A 175 13.45 4.91 -14.63
N TYR A 176 14.11 6.01 -14.94
CA TYR A 176 14.52 7.04 -13.98
C TYR A 176 13.29 7.62 -13.27
N LYS A 177 12.27 8.04 -14.02
CA LYS A 177 11.02 8.57 -13.47
C LYS A 177 10.37 7.58 -12.51
N ILE A 178 10.28 6.32 -12.90
CA ILE A 178 9.68 5.25 -12.08
C ILE A 178 10.46 5.07 -10.78
N LEU A 179 11.80 4.99 -10.84
CA LEU A 179 12.65 4.82 -9.66
C LEU A 179 12.51 6.00 -8.68
N ILE A 180 12.44 7.24 -9.18
CA ILE A 180 12.17 8.42 -8.35
C ILE A 180 10.82 8.30 -7.64
N GLY A 181 9.76 7.86 -8.34
CA GLY A 181 8.45 7.65 -7.73
C GLY A 181 8.46 6.60 -6.62
N ILE A 182 9.20 5.49 -6.81
CA ILE A 182 9.37 4.46 -5.78
C ILE A 182 10.15 5.02 -4.58
N ALA A 183 11.22 5.79 -4.82
CA ALA A 183 12.00 6.42 -3.76
C ALA A 183 11.16 7.41 -2.94
N GLN A 184 10.31 8.21 -3.59
CA GLN A 184 9.38 9.12 -2.92
C GLN A 184 8.37 8.36 -2.05
N ALA A 185 7.80 7.27 -2.56
CA ALA A 185 6.92 6.42 -1.77
C ALA A 185 7.64 5.80 -0.56
N SER A 186 8.87 5.33 -0.73
CA SER A 186 9.69 4.82 0.38
C SER A 186 10.03 5.90 1.41
N LEU A 187 10.35 7.11 0.96
CA LEU A 187 10.64 8.25 1.84
C LEU A 187 9.42 8.60 2.69
N TYR A 188 8.24 8.66 2.05
CA TYR A 188 6.98 8.91 2.73
C TYR A 188 6.73 7.90 3.87
N LEU A 189 6.87 6.61 3.60
CA LEU A 189 6.70 5.54 4.60
C LEU A 189 7.71 5.65 5.77
N ASN A 190 8.93 6.07 5.48
CA ASN A 190 10.03 6.08 6.45
C ASN A 190 10.08 7.33 7.33
N GLU A 191 9.71 8.49 6.78
CA GLU A 191 9.94 9.81 7.39
C GLU A 191 8.68 10.67 7.53
N GLU A 192 7.68 10.51 6.67
CA GLU A 192 6.51 11.40 6.63
C GLU A 192 5.26 10.79 7.28
N CYS A 193 5.20 9.46 7.45
CA CYS A 193 4.14 8.81 8.22
C CYS A 193 4.30 9.05 9.74
N ASP A 194 3.18 9.38 10.41
CA ASP A 194 3.11 9.54 11.88
C ASP A 194 3.73 8.33 12.62
N GLN A 195 3.50 7.14 12.09
CA GLN A 195 4.19 5.92 12.48
C GLN A 195 5.01 5.41 11.31
N ARG A 196 6.34 5.46 11.44
CA ARG A 196 7.28 4.92 10.46
C ARG A 196 6.90 3.49 10.07
N VAL A 197 6.76 3.23 8.77
CA VAL A 197 6.39 1.93 8.19
C VAL A 197 7.58 1.33 7.46
N VAL A 198 7.91 0.08 7.79
CA VAL A 198 8.84 -0.78 7.03
C VAL A 198 8.01 -1.67 6.11
N HIS A 199 8.24 -1.63 4.80
CA HIS A 199 7.51 -2.36 3.78
C HIS A 199 7.83 -3.87 3.75
N ARG A 200 9.13 -4.23 3.86
CA ARG A 200 9.65 -5.62 3.95
C ARG A 200 9.53 -6.48 2.70
N ASP A 201 8.97 -5.95 1.62
CA ASP A 201 8.80 -6.66 0.34
C ASP A 201 8.81 -5.70 -0.86
N MET A 202 9.74 -4.74 -0.88
CA MET A 202 9.91 -3.85 -2.04
C MET A 202 10.55 -4.62 -3.20
N LYS A 203 9.79 -4.80 -4.27
CA LYS A 203 10.20 -5.51 -5.50
C LYS A 203 9.36 -5.02 -6.70
N PRO A 204 9.82 -5.16 -7.94
CA PRO A 204 9.08 -4.70 -9.12
C PRO A 204 7.64 -5.23 -9.26
N SER A 205 7.34 -6.45 -8.81
CA SER A 205 5.98 -6.99 -8.87
C SER A 205 5.00 -6.34 -7.89
N ASN A 206 5.52 -5.66 -6.87
CA ASN A 206 4.74 -4.87 -5.92
C ASN A 206 4.70 -3.38 -6.28
N VAL A 207 5.28 -2.98 -7.43
CA VAL A 207 5.20 -1.61 -7.95
C VAL A 207 4.25 -1.60 -9.12
N LEU A 208 3.15 -0.86 -8.97
CA LEU A 208 2.14 -0.66 -10.01
C LEU A 208 2.42 0.62 -10.79
N ILE A 209 2.17 0.58 -12.10
CA ILE A 209 2.47 1.68 -13.03
C ILE A 209 1.17 2.17 -13.67
N ASP A 210 0.91 3.47 -13.56
CA ASP A 210 -0.25 4.12 -14.20
C ASP A 210 0.00 4.50 -15.67
N GLU A 211 -1.00 5.07 -16.34
CA GLU A 211 -0.95 5.49 -17.76
C GLU A 211 0.21 6.45 -18.06
N ASP A 212 0.58 7.29 -17.10
CA ASP A 212 1.61 8.33 -17.21
C ASP A 212 2.99 7.84 -16.78
N LEU A 213 3.15 6.54 -16.47
CA LEU A 213 4.36 5.94 -15.92
C LEU A 213 4.77 6.48 -14.54
N ASN A 214 3.81 6.87 -13.72
CA ASN A 214 4.08 7.11 -12.31
C ASN A 214 4.02 5.78 -11.54
N ALA A 215 4.97 5.62 -10.61
CA ALA A 215 5.05 4.44 -9.78
C ALA A 215 4.15 4.56 -8.54
N LYS A 216 3.44 3.48 -8.23
CA LYS A 216 2.62 3.33 -7.02
C LYS A 216 3.06 2.06 -6.29
N LEU A 217 3.71 2.23 -5.14
CA LEU A 217 4.14 1.10 -4.30
C LEU A 217 2.91 0.45 -3.65
N GLY A 218 2.79 -0.86 -3.75
CA GLY A 218 1.67 -1.65 -3.25
C GLY A 218 2.12 -2.91 -2.51
N ASP A 219 1.14 -3.72 -2.12
CA ASP A 219 1.32 -4.95 -1.31
C ASP A 219 2.03 -4.74 0.03
N PHE A 220 1.26 -4.21 0.99
CA PHE A 220 1.70 -4.00 2.36
C PHE A 220 1.46 -5.21 3.26
N GLY A 221 1.24 -6.42 2.71
CA GLY A 221 0.90 -7.61 3.48
C GLY A 221 1.97 -8.03 4.50
N LEU A 222 3.23 -7.68 4.23
CA LEU A 222 4.35 -7.94 5.13
C LEU A 222 4.78 -6.73 5.96
N SER A 223 4.23 -5.54 5.68
CA SER A 223 4.65 -4.27 6.25
C SER A 223 4.39 -4.17 7.75
N ARG A 224 5.23 -3.42 8.48
CA ARG A 224 5.12 -3.23 9.94
C ARG A 224 5.49 -1.81 10.34
N THR A 225 4.86 -1.29 11.38
CA THR A 225 5.28 -0.03 12.01
C THR A 225 6.52 -0.25 12.88
N SER A 226 7.45 0.70 12.85
CA SER A 226 8.72 0.64 13.59
C SER A 226 8.53 0.67 15.12
N GLU A 227 7.37 1.13 15.62
CA GLU A 227 7.05 1.11 17.06
C GLU A 227 6.93 -0.31 17.65
N HIS A 228 6.71 -1.34 16.82
CA HIS A 228 6.79 -2.73 17.23
C HIS A 228 8.23 -3.27 17.37
N GLU A 229 9.27 -2.47 17.06
CA GLU A 229 10.68 -2.85 17.22
C GLU A 229 11.18 -2.86 18.67
N ILE A 230 10.35 -2.49 19.65
CA ILE A 230 10.69 -2.59 21.08
C ILE A 230 10.79 -4.05 21.53
N ASN A 231 10.25 -5.01 20.75
CA ASN A 231 10.42 -6.44 21.02
C ASN A 231 11.22 -7.16 19.91
N PRO A 232 12.55 -7.28 20.04
CA PRO A 232 13.44 -7.84 19.01
C PRO A 232 13.21 -9.34 18.70
N GLN A 233 12.27 -10.03 19.37
CA GLN A 233 12.06 -11.47 19.25
C GLN A 233 11.00 -11.92 18.21
N THR A 234 10.29 -11.01 17.53
CA THR A 234 9.09 -11.37 16.72
C THR A 234 9.22 -11.15 15.21
N THR A 235 10.38 -10.75 14.69
CA THR A 235 10.55 -10.55 13.25
C THR A 235 10.95 -11.86 12.58
N ASN A 236 9.96 -12.61 12.09
CA ASN A 236 10.22 -13.72 11.18
C ASN A 236 10.89 -13.19 9.90
N ILE A 237 11.89 -13.93 9.41
CA ILE A 237 12.50 -13.69 8.10
C ILE A 237 11.42 -13.94 7.04
N VAL A 238 10.92 -12.88 6.45
CA VAL A 238 9.90 -12.86 5.38
C VAL A 238 10.30 -11.82 4.34
N GLY A 239 9.87 -12.04 3.11
CA GLY A 239 10.20 -11.21 1.96
C GLY A 239 10.70 -12.08 0.80
N THR A 240 11.02 -11.44 -0.32
CA THR A 240 11.35 -12.15 -1.57
C THR A 240 12.85 -12.33 -1.74
N LEU A 241 13.29 -13.57 -2.00
CA LEU A 241 14.70 -13.89 -2.25
C LEU A 241 15.25 -13.04 -3.41
N GLY A 242 16.48 -12.55 -3.27
CA GLY A 242 17.09 -11.60 -4.23
C GLY A 242 16.91 -10.13 -3.83
N TYR A 243 15.94 -9.81 -2.98
CA TYR A 243 15.74 -8.46 -2.41
C TYR A 243 15.99 -8.42 -0.89
N LEU A 244 16.14 -9.58 -0.24
CA LEU A 244 16.38 -9.67 1.20
C LEU A 244 17.77 -9.14 1.56
N ALA A 245 17.82 -8.17 2.46
CA ALA A 245 19.06 -7.62 2.99
C ALA A 245 19.88 -8.69 3.75
N PRO A 246 21.23 -8.69 3.62
CA PRO A 246 22.07 -9.69 4.27
C PRO A 246 22.05 -9.60 5.80
N GLU A 247 21.79 -8.42 6.38
CA GLU A 247 21.61 -8.24 7.81
C GLU A 247 20.27 -8.79 8.32
N LEU A 248 19.23 -8.81 7.47
CA LEU A 248 17.92 -9.39 7.81
C LEU A 248 18.03 -10.90 7.97
N THR A 249 18.81 -11.57 7.12
CA THR A 249 19.04 -13.02 7.21
C THR A 249 19.90 -13.41 8.42
N LYS A 250 20.77 -12.51 8.90
CA LYS A 250 21.63 -12.72 10.08
C LYS A 250 20.90 -12.45 11.39
N ASN A 251 20.13 -11.36 11.44
CA ASN A 251 19.62 -10.82 12.69
C ASN A 251 18.10 -10.98 12.83
N GLY A 252 17.39 -11.43 11.78
CA GLY A 252 15.93 -11.54 11.72
C GLY A 252 15.19 -10.20 11.69
N LYS A 253 15.87 -9.09 12.02
CA LYS A 253 15.26 -7.78 12.22
C LYS A 253 15.13 -6.99 10.92
N ALA A 254 13.88 -6.75 10.51
CA ALA A 254 13.56 -5.81 9.45
C ALA A 254 13.58 -4.37 9.96
N THR A 255 14.16 -3.47 9.17
CA THR A 255 14.31 -2.04 9.46
C THR A 255 14.16 -1.22 8.17
N THR A 256 14.12 0.11 8.27
CA THR A 256 14.16 0.98 7.09
C THR A 256 15.41 0.73 6.22
N SER A 257 16.56 0.38 6.81
CA SER A 257 17.76 -0.01 6.05
C SER A 257 17.55 -1.26 5.21
N THR A 258 16.74 -2.22 5.68
CA THR A 258 16.42 -3.42 4.90
C THR A 258 15.53 -3.13 3.69
N ASP A 259 14.66 -2.12 3.79
CA ASP A 259 13.90 -1.61 2.64
C ASP A 259 14.80 -0.85 1.65
N VAL A 260 15.75 -0.06 2.16
CA VAL A 260 16.76 0.62 1.31
C VAL A 260 17.59 -0.39 0.52
N TYR A 261 17.98 -1.51 1.14
CA TYR A 261 18.62 -2.61 0.42
C TYR A 261 17.69 -3.19 -0.66
N SER A 262 16.44 -3.49 -0.31
CA SER A 262 15.45 -4.03 -1.26
C SER A 262 15.24 -3.08 -2.47
N TYR A 263 15.17 -1.78 -2.21
CA TYR A 263 15.11 -0.73 -3.23
C TYR A 263 16.38 -0.70 -4.10
N GLY A 264 17.56 -0.89 -3.52
CA GLY A 264 18.81 -1.00 -4.28
C GLY A 264 18.84 -2.21 -5.21
N ALA A 265 18.36 -3.37 -4.75
CA ALA A 265 18.26 -4.57 -5.57
C ALA A 265 17.27 -4.37 -6.72
N LEU A 266 16.11 -3.73 -6.43
CA LEU A 266 15.14 -3.30 -7.44
C LEU A 266 15.76 -2.37 -8.47
N MET A 267 16.56 -1.39 -8.04
CA MET A 267 17.22 -0.44 -8.93
C MET A 267 18.22 -1.12 -9.87
N ILE A 268 18.98 -2.10 -9.37
CA ILE A 268 19.89 -2.92 -10.18
C ILE A 268 19.11 -3.75 -11.21
N GLU A 269 17.99 -4.37 -10.82
CA GLU A 269 17.11 -5.10 -11.76
C GLU A 269 16.55 -4.18 -12.85
N VAL A 270 16.08 -2.98 -12.49
CA VAL A 270 15.59 -1.98 -13.45
C VAL A 270 16.71 -1.50 -14.38
N ALA A 271 17.91 -1.26 -13.88
CA ALA A 271 19.05 -0.80 -14.69
C ALA A 271 19.56 -1.87 -15.67
N SER A 272 19.52 -3.13 -15.24
CA SER A 272 20.08 -4.27 -15.98
C SER A 272 19.07 -4.99 -16.88
N GLY A 273 17.76 -4.83 -16.64
CA GLY A 273 16.74 -5.62 -17.32
C GLY A 273 16.89 -7.11 -17.05
N ARG A 274 17.43 -7.48 -15.88
CA ARG A 274 17.77 -8.85 -15.49
C ARG A 274 17.09 -9.22 -14.17
N ARG A 275 16.63 -10.46 -14.05
CA ARG A 275 15.98 -10.94 -12.82
C ARG A 275 17.00 -10.98 -11.68
N PRO A 276 16.58 -10.74 -10.42
CA PRO A 276 17.49 -10.74 -9.27
C PRO A 276 18.13 -12.11 -9.04
N ILE A 277 17.46 -13.18 -9.46
CA ILE A 277 17.92 -14.57 -9.44
C ILE A 277 17.69 -15.15 -10.83
N GLU A 278 18.76 -15.59 -11.48
CA GLU A 278 18.69 -16.24 -12.78
C GLU A 278 19.19 -17.69 -12.72
N PRO A 279 18.35 -18.67 -13.07
CA PRO A 279 18.78 -20.06 -13.14
C PRO A 279 19.79 -20.27 -14.27
N GLN A 280 20.94 -20.87 -13.96
CA GLN A 280 21.94 -21.25 -14.96
C GLN A 280 21.86 -22.74 -15.28
N LYS A 281 22.01 -23.10 -16.57
CA LYS A 281 21.91 -24.50 -17.02
C LYS A 281 22.99 -25.43 -16.43
N ASN A 282 24.19 -24.91 -16.19
CA ASN A 282 25.38 -25.69 -15.78
C ASN A 282 26.16 -25.03 -14.62
N ALA A 283 25.55 -24.13 -13.86
CA ALA A 283 26.20 -23.40 -12.78
C ALA A 283 25.16 -23.08 -11.68
N PRO A 284 25.59 -22.65 -10.47
CA PRO A 284 24.68 -22.10 -9.48
C PRO A 284 23.87 -20.94 -10.04
N GLU A 285 22.71 -20.68 -9.44
CA GLU A 285 21.89 -19.52 -9.77
C GLU A 285 22.72 -18.25 -9.64
N LEU A 286 22.59 -17.35 -10.62
CA LEU A 286 23.25 -16.06 -10.56
C LEU A 286 22.42 -15.13 -9.70
N VAL A 287 23.03 -14.65 -8.62
CA VAL A 287 22.51 -13.55 -7.81
C VAL A 287 22.96 -12.25 -8.44
N LEU A 288 22.01 -11.43 -8.87
CA LEU A 288 22.28 -10.24 -9.67
C LEU A 288 23.17 -9.24 -8.94
N VAL A 289 22.90 -9.00 -7.65
CA VAL A 289 23.68 -8.07 -6.82
C VAL A 289 25.15 -8.48 -6.74
N ASP A 290 25.42 -9.77 -6.52
CA ASP A 290 26.79 -10.30 -6.43
C ASP A 290 27.51 -10.18 -7.77
N TRP A 291 26.83 -10.52 -8.87
CA TRP A 291 27.38 -10.39 -10.22
C TRP A 291 27.74 -8.94 -10.58
N VAL A 292 26.88 -7.97 -10.22
CA VAL A 292 27.18 -6.54 -10.39
C VAL A 292 28.35 -6.11 -9.49
N GLY A 293 28.43 -6.63 -8.26
CA GLY A 293 29.60 -6.51 -7.38
C GLY A 293 30.91 -6.93 -8.03
N GLU A 294 30.93 -8.11 -8.65
CA GLU A 294 32.11 -8.62 -9.36
C GLU A 294 32.47 -7.78 -10.59
N LEU A 295 31.49 -7.24 -11.31
CA LEU A 295 31.76 -6.31 -12.41
C LEU A 295 32.32 -4.99 -11.89
N HIS A 296 31.82 -4.49 -10.77
CA HIS A 296 32.30 -3.25 -10.17
C HIS A 296 33.75 -3.37 -9.70
N SER A 297 34.12 -4.47 -9.04
CA SER A 297 35.51 -4.70 -8.59
C SER A 297 36.52 -4.81 -9.75
N ARG A 298 36.06 -5.17 -10.95
CA ARG A 298 36.85 -5.20 -12.19
C ARG A 298 36.87 -3.87 -12.96
N GLY A 299 36.11 -2.87 -12.51
CA GLY A 299 35.94 -1.61 -13.25
C GLY A 299 35.04 -1.74 -14.49
N GLU A 300 34.25 -2.81 -14.60
CA GLU A 300 33.41 -3.15 -15.74
C GLU A 300 31.91 -2.99 -15.45
N ILE A 301 31.53 -2.20 -14.43
CA ILE A 301 30.14 -2.09 -13.95
C ILE A 301 29.13 -1.72 -15.05
N GLY A 302 29.55 -0.94 -16.06
CA GLY A 302 28.70 -0.57 -17.20
C GLY A 302 28.23 -1.76 -18.04
N ARG A 303 28.90 -2.92 -17.96
CA ARG A 303 28.46 -4.16 -18.62
C ARG A 303 27.17 -4.73 -18.02
N ALA A 304 26.77 -4.27 -16.84
CA ALA A 304 25.52 -4.69 -16.21
C ALA A 304 24.30 -3.94 -16.74
N VAL A 305 24.46 -2.85 -17.50
CA VAL A 305 23.34 -2.08 -18.07
C VAL A 305 22.59 -2.93 -19.09
N ASP A 306 21.26 -2.79 -19.10
CA ASP A 306 20.36 -3.48 -20.02
C ASP A 306 20.79 -3.26 -21.49
N PRO A 307 21.16 -4.34 -22.22
CA PRO A 307 21.64 -4.22 -23.60
C PRO A 307 20.53 -3.82 -24.59
N THR A 308 19.26 -3.85 -24.18
CA THR A 308 18.12 -3.42 -25.01
C THR A 308 17.94 -1.90 -25.03
N LEU A 309 18.57 -1.18 -24.10
CA LEU A 309 18.54 0.28 -24.08
C LEU A 309 19.41 0.86 -25.19
N SER A 310 18.81 1.68 -26.06
CA SER A 310 19.54 2.39 -27.13
C SER A 310 20.40 3.54 -26.59
N GLU A 311 19.93 4.22 -25.55
CA GLU A 311 20.58 5.38 -24.93
C GLU A 311 20.36 5.34 -23.41
N TYR A 312 21.39 5.71 -22.66
CA TYR A 312 21.34 5.85 -21.19
C TYR A 312 22.44 6.82 -20.72
N ASN A 313 22.28 7.39 -19.52
CA ASN A 313 23.32 8.20 -18.91
C ASN A 313 24.32 7.29 -18.15
N PRO A 314 25.60 7.22 -18.56
CA PRO A 314 26.57 6.30 -17.97
C PRO A 314 26.92 6.64 -16.52
N ASP A 315 26.90 7.91 -16.13
CA ASP A 315 27.21 8.33 -14.77
C ASP A 315 26.07 7.95 -13.81
N GLU A 316 24.82 8.14 -14.24
CA GLU A 316 23.64 7.67 -13.49
C GLU A 316 23.59 6.15 -13.41
N ALA A 317 23.84 5.45 -14.52
CA ALA A 317 23.84 4.00 -14.54
C ALA A 317 24.89 3.42 -13.58
N LYS A 318 26.08 4.03 -13.57
CA LYS A 318 27.13 3.67 -12.62
C LYS A 318 26.69 3.92 -11.18
N LEU A 319 26.05 5.05 -10.88
CA LEU A 319 25.54 5.36 -9.54
C LEU A 319 24.50 4.32 -9.08
N TRP A 320 23.54 3.99 -9.94
CA TRP A 320 22.49 3.02 -9.65
C TRP A 320 23.04 1.63 -9.37
N LEU A 321 23.93 1.16 -10.24
CA LEU A 321 24.55 -0.14 -10.12
C LEU A 321 25.52 -0.21 -8.94
N ALA A 322 26.17 0.90 -8.57
CA ALA A 322 27.13 1.00 -7.47
C ALA A 322 26.49 0.97 -6.07
N LEU A 323 25.18 1.18 -5.96
CA LEU A 323 24.50 1.44 -4.69
C LEU A 323 24.69 0.30 -3.67
N LEU A 324 24.59 -0.94 -4.12
CA LEU A 324 24.82 -2.14 -3.28
C LEU A 324 26.14 -2.85 -3.58
N SER A 325 26.88 -2.39 -4.59
CA SER A 325 28.05 -3.08 -5.13
C SER A 325 29.36 -2.38 -4.81
N SER A 326 29.34 -1.35 -3.95
CA SER A 326 30.55 -0.64 -3.55
C SER A 326 31.55 -1.59 -2.87
N PRO A 327 32.81 -1.65 -3.33
CA PRO A 327 33.82 -2.48 -2.68
C PRO A 327 34.10 -1.95 -1.27
N SER A 328 34.01 -2.84 -0.29
CA SER A 328 34.41 -2.60 1.11
C SER A 328 35.90 -2.32 1.25
#